data_AF-A0A8K0VXR9-F1
#
_entry.id   AF-A0A8K0VXR9-F1
#
_cell.length_a   1.000
_cell.length_b   1.000
_cell.length_c   1.000
_cell.angle_alpha   90.00
_cell.angle_beta   90.00
_cell.angle_gamma   90.00
#
_symmetry.space_group_name_H-M   'P 1'
#
loop_
_entity.id
_entity.type
_entity.pdbx_description
1 polymer ?
#
loop_
_entity_poly.entity_id
_entity_poly.type
_entity_poly.pdbx_seq_one_letter_code
_entity_poly.pdbx_strand_id
1 'polypeptide(L)'
;MRTWTRHYLINALLIGPITVCLLASIFASGTSSVPGIAIPLSFVLLFAVLSLFNSPKWLLRKATPIKRSQWATAHLTSGHIVHSLYYRQATDPKDMVFGISAVLKRQGGISFALPHYSEDTGDIYRKFTTKLLRDMSLVDVLVYAAAQHYPGQPSWVPDWAAQDRQPWGDCLQSMPIFGADKIHHGISDGEQFVSKVLLDENRQCITLRAYRIATISVCASFHATNGRFDHSQRHAHLENMRWLQLQHEIYPDYRDPTPLGYGFKTRTSGKGPTEMLDLLTRLDATGQTVKDYFSIEKLHENLRRATFKAPNLVDDPFYSYYGQCSLSGRVGDQIIQIQGLYPALLVRPRQEAGNSVELISPVIFQGWSLHPGIFPIGRTWLPRWLPLPSVREMERRSKLQFEEYSIY
;
A
#
# COMPACT_ATOMS: atom_id res chain seq x y z
N MET A 1 -17.32 8.11 -29.33
CA MET A 1 -18.62 8.22 -30.05
C MET A 1 -19.88 7.93 -29.22
N ARG A 2 -19.86 7.13 -28.14
CA ARG A 2 -21.08 6.80 -27.35
C ARG A 2 -21.58 7.87 -26.35
N THR A 3 -20.76 8.86 -26.00
CA THR A 3 -21.13 9.91 -25.03
C THR A 3 -21.99 11.03 -25.63
N TRP A 4 -21.82 11.29 -26.93
CA TRP A 4 -22.53 12.34 -27.65
C TRP A 4 -24.02 12.01 -27.87
N THR A 5 -24.34 10.75 -28.18
CA THR A 5 -25.73 10.32 -28.38
C THR A 5 -26.60 10.43 -27.12
N ARG A 6 -26.01 10.31 -25.93
CA ARG A 6 -26.73 10.49 -24.66
C ARG A 6 -27.15 11.94 -24.40
N HIS A 7 -26.30 12.91 -24.72
CA HIS A 7 -26.62 14.33 -24.51
C HIS A 7 -27.72 14.79 -25.46
N TYR A 8 -27.69 14.35 -26.73
CA TYR A 8 -28.74 14.66 -27.69
C TYR A 8 -30.10 14.03 -27.33
N LEU A 9 -30.10 12.80 -26.80
CA LEU A 9 -31.35 12.15 -26.40
C LEU A 9 -32.00 12.86 -25.19
N ILE A 10 -31.19 13.29 -24.23
CA ILE A 10 -31.65 14.04 -23.05
C ILE A 10 -32.19 15.42 -23.46
N ASN A 11 -31.48 16.12 -24.34
CA ASN A 11 -31.93 17.42 -24.85
C ASN A 11 -33.21 17.28 -25.68
N ALA A 12 -33.33 16.25 -26.52
CA ALA A 12 -34.56 16.01 -27.30
C ALA A 12 -35.76 15.67 -26.41
N LEU A 13 -35.56 14.88 -25.35
CA LEU A 13 -36.62 14.49 -24.42
C LEU A 13 -37.06 15.62 -23.48
N LEU A 14 -36.18 16.56 -23.13
CA LEU A 14 -36.50 17.68 -22.24
C LEU A 14 -37.02 18.91 -23.00
N ILE A 15 -36.41 19.24 -24.14
CA ILE A 15 -36.75 20.47 -24.86
C ILE A 15 -38.10 20.31 -25.58
N GLY A 16 -38.34 19.17 -26.24
CA GLY A 16 -39.56 18.94 -27.02
C GLY A 16 -40.88 19.21 -26.28
N PRO A 17 -41.11 18.64 -25.08
CA PRO A 17 -42.33 18.86 -24.32
C PRO A 17 -42.52 20.32 -23.87
N ILE A 18 -41.42 20.99 -23.50
CA ILE A 18 -41.45 22.41 -23.07
C ILE A 18 -41.88 23.30 -24.24
N THR A 19 -41.36 23.06 -25.44
CA THR A 19 -41.74 23.84 -26.64
C THR A 19 -43.21 23.62 -27.00
N VAL A 20 -43.72 22.39 -26.92
CA VAL A 20 -45.14 22.09 -27.20
C VAL A 20 -46.06 22.77 -26.18
N CYS A 21 -45.72 22.76 -24.89
CA CYS A 21 -46.49 23.44 -23.86
C CYS A 21 -46.50 24.97 -24.03
N LEU A 22 -45.37 25.57 -24.42
CA LEU A 22 -45.28 27.00 -24.71
C LEU A 22 -46.14 27.39 -25.92
N LEU A 23 -46.07 26.61 -27.00
CA LEU A 23 -46.88 26.85 -28.20
C LEU A 23 -48.38 26.69 -27.92
N ALA A 24 -48.78 25.66 -27.17
CA ALA A 24 -50.17 25.46 -26.76
C ALA A 24 -50.70 26.63 -25.89
N SER A 25 -49.85 27.19 -25.03
CA SER A 25 -50.20 28.36 -24.19
C SER A 25 -50.40 29.62 -25.03
N ILE A 26 -49.58 29.82 -26.07
CA ILE A 26 -49.71 30.95 -27.00
C ILE A 26 -51.02 30.82 -27.80
N PHE A 27 -51.33 29.64 -28.34
CA PHE A 27 -52.58 29.42 -29.08
C PHE A 27 -53.83 29.59 -28.20
N ALA A 28 -53.80 29.11 -26.96
CA ALA A 28 -54.92 29.25 -26.03
C ALA A 28 -55.18 30.71 -25.62
N SER A 29 -54.14 31.56 -25.60
CA SER A 29 -54.29 32.98 -25.28
C SER A 29 -54.97 33.82 -26.37
N GLY A 30 -55.07 33.30 -27.60
CA GLY A 30 -55.62 34.04 -28.74
C GLY A 30 -57.16 34.03 -28.86
N THR A 31 -57.88 33.19 -28.11
CA THR A 31 -59.30 32.92 -28.41
C THR A 31 -60.30 33.12 -27.26
N SER A 32 -59.88 33.61 -26.08
CA SER A 32 -60.81 33.79 -24.96
C SER A 32 -60.82 35.22 -24.41
N SER A 33 -61.99 35.88 -24.51
CA SER A 33 -62.28 37.22 -23.99
C SER A 33 -62.49 37.27 -22.46
N VAL A 34 -62.01 36.29 -21.70
CA VAL A 34 -62.15 36.22 -20.23
C VAL A 34 -60.76 36.05 -19.59
N PRO A 35 -60.12 37.13 -19.10
CA PRO A 35 -58.69 37.12 -18.71
C PRO A 35 -58.35 36.42 -17.38
N GLY A 36 -59.25 35.68 -16.73
CA GLY A 36 -59.13 35.40 -15.29
C GLY A 36 -58.66 34.00 -14.86
N ILE A 37 -58.88 32.94 -15.66
CA ILE A 37 -58.87 31.55 -15.13
C ILE A 37 -57.87 30.61 -15.83
N ALA A 38 -57.38 30.95 -17.02
CA ALA A 38 -56.51 30.06 -17.80
C ALA A 38 -55.06 29.95 -17.29
N ILE A 39 -54.55 31.00 -16.63
CA ILE A 39 -53.17 31.07 -16.13
C ILE A 39 -52.88 30.02 -15.04
N PRO A 40 -53.70 29.79 -14.00
CA PRO A 40 -53.34 28.84 -12.94
C PRO A 40 -53.27 27.38 -13.42
N LEU A 41 -54.07 26.96 -14.41
CA LEU A 41 -54.08 25.57 -14.87
C LEU A 41 -52.81 25.18 -15.64
N SER A 42 -52.26 26.08 -16.46
CA SER A 42 -51.02 25.80 -17.20
C SER A 42 -49.80 25.69 -16.28
N PHE A 43 -49.74 26.51 -15.22
CA PHE A 43 -48.69 26.42 -14.19
C PHE A 43 -48.79 25.12 -13.38
N VAL A 44 -50.01 24.68 -13.01
CA VAL A 44 -50.21 23.40 -12.29
C VAL A 44 -49.76 22.22 -13.17
N LEU A 45 -50.07 22.25 -14.46
CA LEU A 45 -49.69 21.19 -15.41
C LEU A 45 -48.17 21.15 -15.64
N LEU A 46 -47.53 22.33 -15.76
CA LEU A 46 -46.08 22.44 -15.86
C LEU A 46 -45.40 21.90 -14.59
N PHE A 47 -45.91 22.24 -13.41
CA PHE A 47 -45.37 21.77 -12.13
C PHE A 47 -45.56 20.25 -11.94
N ALA A 48 -46.69 19.70 -12.39
CA ALA A 48 -46.94 18.25 -12.39
C ALA A 48 -45.96 17.50 -13.33
N VAL A 49 -45.70 18.03 -14.52
CA VAL A 49 -44.71 17.46 -15.45
C VAL A 49 -43.30 17.57 -14.86
N LEU A 50 -42.90 18.75 -14.37
CA LEU A 50 -41.58 18.95 -13.77
C LEU A 50 -41.37 18.10 -12.53
N SER A 51 -42.39 17.84 -11.71
CA SER A 51 -42.28 16.95 -10.53
C SER A 51 -42.17 15.47 -10.91
N LEU A 52 -42.82 15.03 -11.99
CA LEU A 52 -42.61 13.70 -12.56
C LEU A 52 -41.17 13.53 -13.07
N PHE A 53 -40.60 14.54 -13.73
CA PHE A 53 -39.22 14.52 -14.23
C PHE A 53 -38.15 14.76 -13.14
N ASN A 54 -38.43 15.57 -12.11
CA ASN A 54 -37.56 15.80 -10.95
C ASN A 54 -37.60 14.67 -9.91
N SER A 55 -38.33 13.58 -10.17
CA SER A 55 -38.26 12.36 -9.36
C SER A 55 -37.39 11.29 -10.06
N PRO A 56 -36.05 11.46 -10.13
CA PRO A 56 -35.15 10.50 -10.80
C PRO A 56 -35.19 9.11 -10.15
N LYS A 57 -35.85 8.97 -8.99
CA LYS A 57 -36.01 7.72 -8.23
C LYS A 57 -36.72 6.62 -9.03
N TRP A 58 -37.64 6.93 -9.94
CA TRP A 58 -38.32 5.91 -10.76
C TRP A 58 -37.42 5.43 -11.91
N LEU A 59 -36.80 6.34 -12.67
CA LEU A 59 -35.90 5.96 -13.78
C LEU A 59 -34.65 5.22 -13.29
N LEU A 60 -34.15 5.54 -12.10
CA LEU A 60 -33.03 4.81 -11.47
C LEU A 60 -33.41 3.40 -10.98
N ARG A 61 -34.69 3.08 -10.76
CA ARG A 61 -35.12 1.74 -10.30
C ARG A 61 -35.22 0.70 -11.43
N LYS A 62 -35.25 1.12 -12.70
CA LYS A 62 -35.28 0.20 -13.86
C LYS A 62 -33.98 0.17 -14.66
N ALA A 63 -32.97 0.93 -14.27
CA ALA A 63 -31.62 0.73 -14.80
C ALA A 63 -31.15 -0.68 -14.41
N THR A 64 -30.94 -1.50 -15.43
CA THR A 64 -30.37 -2.87 -15.41
C THR A 64 -29.53 -3.17 -14.17
N PRO A 65 -29.64 -4.37 -13.55
CA PRO A 65 -28.76 -4.75 -12.47
C PRO A 65 -27.32 -4.57 -12.94
N ILE A 66 -26.63 -3.58 -12.36
CA ILE A 66 -25.24 -3.26 -12.66
C ILE A 66 -24.41 -4.42 -12.07
N LYS A 67 -24.43 -5.56 -12.74
CA LYS A 67 -23.60 -6.74 -12.41
C LYS A 67 -22.11 -6.48 -12.63
N ARG A 68 -21.74 -5.34 -13.24
CA ARG A 68 -20.35 -5.02 -13.59
C ARG A 68 -19.61 -4.12 -12.61
N SER A 69 -20.28 -3.37 -11.73
CA SER A 69 -19.56 -2.56 -10.72
C SER A 69 -19.28 -3.32 -9.43
N GLN A 70 -20.03 -4.39 -9.11
CA GLN A 70 -19.80 -5.19 -7.90
C GLN A 70 -18.40 -5.81 -7.85
N TRP A 71 -17.84 -6.25 -8.98
CA TRP A 71 -16.51 -6.88 -9.01
C TRP A 71 -15.39 -5.88 -8.71
N ALA A 72 -15.51 -4.66 -9.25
CA ALA A 72 -14.53 -3.61 -8.99
C ALA A 72 -14.54 -3.18 -7.51
N THR A 73 -15.72 -3.03 -6.89
CA THR A 73 -15.79 -2.75 -5.45
C THR A 73 -15.37 -3.94 -4.59
N ALA A 74 -15.59 -5.18 -5.05
CA ALA A 74 -15.22 -6.39 -4.31
C ALA A 74 -13.70 -6.64 -4.23
N HIS A 75 -12.92 -6.22 -5.23
CA HIS A 75 -11.45 -6.32 -5.15
C HIS A 75 -10.88 -5.41 -4.07
N LEU A 76 -11.40 -4.18 -3.94
CA LEU A 76 -10.95 -3.21 -2.93
C LEU A 76 -11.32 -3.63 -1.50
N THR A 77 -12.41 -4.38 -1.30
CA THR A 77 -12.74 -4.90 0.04
C THR A 77 -11.97 -6.17 0.39
N SER A 78 -11.64 -7.01 -0.59
CA SER A 78 -11.02 -8.34 -0.34
C SER A 78 -9.67 -8.25 0.36
N GLY A 79 -8.78 -7.33 -0.05
CA GLY A 79 -7.49 -7.14 0.60
C GLY A 79 -7.60 -6.68 2.04
N HIS A 80 -8.50 -5.72 2.30
CA HIS A 80 -8.77 -5.24 3.66
C HIS A 80 -9.36 -6.33 4.57
N ILE A 81 -10.22 -7.19 4.03
CA ILE A 81 -10.81 -8.30 4.79
C ILE A 81 -9.74 -9.30 5.15
N VAL A 82 -8.94 -9.73 4.18
CA VAL A 82 -7.83 -10.67 4.43
C VAL A 82 -6.88 -10.08 5.46
N HIS A 83 -6.54 -8.79 5.33
CA HIS A 83 -5.74 -8.08 6.33
C HIS A 83 -6.37 -8.11 7.73
N SER A 84 -7.65 -7.76 7.82
CA SER A 84 -8.36 -7.67 9.11
C SER A 84 -8.53 -9.04 9.77
N LEU A 85 -8.65 -10.11 8.97
CA LEU A 85 -8.80 -11.47 9.46
C LEU A 85 -7.45 -12.11 9.80
N TYR A 86 -6.38 -11.73 9.11
CA TYR A 86 -5.02 -12.24 9.37
C TYR A 86 -4.57 -12.02 10.82
N TYR A 87 -4.98 -10.93 11.46
CA TYR A 87 -4.66 -10.66 12.88
C TYR A 87 -5.49 -11.44 13.89
N ARG A 88 -6.42 -12.29 13.44
CA ARG A 88 -7.19 -13.14 14.35
C ARG A 88 -6.38 -14.37 14.70
N GLN A 89 -6.68 -14.92 15.88
CA GLN A 89 -6.09 -16.17 16.33
C GLN A 89 -7.10 -17.29 16.13
N ALA A 90 -6.61 -18.46 15.77
CA ALA A 90 -7.38 -19.69 15.77
C ALA A 90 -6.64 -20.77 16.57
N THR A 91 -7.42 -21.66 17.18
CA THR A 91 -6.88 -22.77 17.97
C THR A 91 -6.24 -23.82 17.06
N ASP A 92 -6.94 -24.20 15.98
CA ASP A 92 -6.34 -24.99 14.90
C ASP A 92 -5.84 -24.03 13.81
N PRO A 93 -4.58 -24.13 13.37
CA PRO A 93 -4.06 -23.29 12.29
C PRO A 93 -4.89 -23.35 10.99
N LYS A 94 -5.56 -24.47 10.71
CA LYS A 94 -6.40 -24.66 9.53
C LYS A 94 -7.67 -23.80 9.59
N ASP A 95 -8.20 -23.54 10.78
CA ASP A 95 -9.42 -22.76 11.00
C ASP A 95 -9.32 -21.33 10.48
N MET A 96 -8.10 -20.77 10.41
CA MET A 96 -7.88 -19.46 9.79
C MET A 96 -8.32 -19.44 8.32
N VAL A 97 -7.96 -20.47 7.57
CA VAL A 97 -8.35 -20.60 6.15
C VAL A 97 -9.86 -20.79 6.01
N PHE A 98 -10.49 -21.58 6.87
CA PHE A 98 -11.94 -21.75 6.89
C PHE A 98 -12.66 -20.43 7.21
N GLY A 99 -12.19 -19.70 8.22
CA GLY A 99 -12.73 -18.42 8.63
C GLY A 99 -12.66 -17.38 7.51
N ILE A 100 -11.47 -17.20 6.90
CA ILE A 100 -11.29 -16.27 5.79
C ILE A 100 -12.16 -16.69 4.59
N SER A 101 -12.15 -17.97 4.22
CA SER A 101 -12.95 -18.49 3.11
C SER A 101 -14.45 -18.25 3.31
N ALA A 102 -14.98 -18.42 4.53
CA ALA A 102 -16.38 -18.17 4.84
C ALA A 102 -16.75 -16.69 4.68
N VAL A 103 -15.88 -15.78 5.11
CA VAL A 103 -16.10 -14.33 4.95
C VAL A 103 -16.03 -13.94 3.47
N LEU A 104 -15.02 -14.41 2.73
CA LEU A 104 -14.88 -14.14 1.30
C LEU A 104 -16.07 -14.68 0.50
N LYS A 105 -16.56 -15.88 0.84
CA LYS A 105 -17.77 -16.45 0.23
C LYS A 105 -18.99 -15.57 0.49
N ARG A 106 -19.15 -15.05 1.71
CA ARG A 106 -20.28 -14.17 2.06
C ARG A 106 -20.21 -12.82 1.35
N GLN A 107 -19.01 -12.25 1.18
CA GLN A 107 -18.85 -10.90 0.61
C GLN A 107 -18.80 -10.87 -0.91
N GLY A 108 -18.12 -11.84 -1.53
CA GLY A 108 -17.88 -11.85 -2.98
C GLY A 108 -18.59 -12.98 -3.73
N GLY A 109 -19.29 -13.89 -3.04
CA GLY A 109 -19.86 -15.09 -3.66
C GLY A 109 -18.82 -16.09 -4.15
N ILE A 110 -17.54 -15.87 -3.84
CA ILE A 110 -16.44 -16.74 -4.26
C ILE A 110 -16.44 -17.97 -3.36
N SER A 111 -16.82 -19.12 -3.92
CA SER A 111 -16.78 -20.37 -3.18
C SER A 111 -15.38 -20.99 -3.26
N PHE A 112 -14.81 -21.24 -2.09
CA PHE A 112 -13.62 -22.06 -1.92
C PHE A 112 -14.05 -23.51 -1.74
N ALA A 113 -13.32 -24.45 -2.36
CA ALA A 113 -13.43 -25.84 -1.94
C ALA A 113 -12.94 -25.88 -0.50
N LEU A 114 -13.80 -26.36 0.41
CA LEU A 114 -13.42 -26.45 1.81
C LEU A 114 -12.30 -27.48 1.92
N PRO A 115 -11.12 -27.12 2.48
CA PRO A 115 -10.06 -28.08 2.68
C PRO A 115 -10.52 -29.21 3.60
N HIS A 116 -9.99 -30.41 3.43
CA HIS A 116 -10.24 -31.49 4.38
C HIS A 116 -9.25 -31.37 5.55
N TYR A 117 -9.73 -31.49 6.79
CA TYR A 117 -8.85 -31.44 7.98
C TYR A 117 -7.78 -32.54 8.01
N SER A 118 -7.95 -33.60 7.22
CA SER A 118 -6.95 -34.65 7.04
C SER A 118 -5.76 -34.26 6.16
N GLU A 119 -5.84 -33.14 5.43
CA GLU A 119 -4.73 -32.64 4.61
C GLU A 119 -3.64 -31.99 5.47
N ASP A 120 -2.41 -31.98 4.96
CA ASP A 120 -1.31 -31.23 5.56
C ASP A 120 -1.64 -29.72 5.61
N THR A 121 -1.27 -29.06 6.70
CA THR A 121 -1.57 -27.62 6.91
C THR A 121 -0.89 -26.76 5.85
N GLY A 122 0.36 -27.07 5.50
CA GLY A 122 1.11 -26.33 4.48
C GLY A 122 0.46 -26.48 3.10
N ASP A 123 -0.03 -27.66 2.75
CA ASP A 123 -0.78 -27.90 1.51
C ASP A 123 -2.10 -27.12 1.46
N ILE A 124 -2.84 -27.06 2.57
CA ILE A 124 -4.06 -26.25 2.69
C ILE A 124 -3.72 -24.77 2.45
N TYR A 125 -2.66 -24.26 3.09
CA TYR A 125 -2.23 -22.88 2.98
C TYR A 125 -1.80 -22.56 1.54
N ARG A 126 -1.01 -23.43 0.91
CA ARG A 126 -0.58 -23.27 -0.48
C ARG A 126 -1.76 -23.26 -1.44
N LYS A 127 -2.71 -24.19 -1.31
CA LYS A 127 -3.93 -24.25 -2.14
C LYS A 127 -4.79 -22.99 -1.97
N PHE A 128 -4.96 -22.53 -0.73
CA PHE A 128 -5.73 -21.34 -0.42
C PHE A 128 -5.08 -20.07 -1.01
N THR A 129 -3.78 -19.87 -0.76
CA THR A 129 -3.01 -18.74 -1.30
C THR A 129 -3.00 -18.72 -2.82
N THR A 130 -2.81 -19.89 -3.45
CA THR A 130 -2.91 -20.03 -4.92
C THR A 130 -4.24 -19.49 -5.44
N LYS A 131 -5.34 -19.80 -4.74
CA LYS A 131 -6.67 -19.36 -5.13
C LYS A 131 -6.86 -17.85 -4.93
N LEU A 132 -6.33 -17.27 -3.85
CA LEU A 132 -6.35 -15.82 -3.65
C LEU A 132 -5.56 -15.08 -4.75
N LEU A 133 -4.38 -15.57 -5.10
CA LEU A 133 -3.54 -14.98 -6.14
C LEU A 133 -4.18 -15.12 -7.53
N ARG A 134 -4.69 -16.30 -7.88
CA ARG A 134 -5.19 -16.60 -9.23
C ARG A 134 -6.62 -16.11 -9.46
N ASP A 135 -7.54 -16.45 -8.56
CA ASP A 135 -8.97 -16.23 -8.77
C ASP A 135 -9.37 -14.81 -8.34
N MET A 136 -8.65 -14.22 -7.37
CA MET A 136 -8.96 -12.90 -6.83
C MET A 136 -7.92 -11.83 -7.20
N SER A 137 -6.82 -12.21 -7.86
CA SER A 137 -5.69 -11.30 -8.17
C SER A 137 -5.18 -10.56 -6.94
N LEU A 138 -5.23 -11.21 -5.76
CA LEU A 138 -4.93 -10.57 -4.49
C LEU A 138 -3.43 -10.67 -4.17
N VAL A 139 -2.63 -9.83 -4.83
CA VAL A 139 -1.16 -9.80 -4.69
C VAL A 139 -0.72 -9.35 -3.30
N ASP A 140 -1.55 -8.62 -2.57
CA ASP A 140 -1.30 -8.20 -1.18
C ASP A 140 -1.00 -9.38 -0.24
N VAL A 141 -1.42 -10.60 -0.62
CA VAL A 141 -1.12 -11.81 0.14
C VAL A 141 0.40 -12.05 0.27
N LEU A 142 1.19 -11.59 -0.71
CA LEU A 142 2.64 -11.72 -0.68
C LEU A 142 3.30 -10.91 0.43
N VAL A 143 2.64 -9.87 0.95
CA VAL A 143 3.15 -9.13 2.12
C VAL A 143 3.14 -10.03 3.36
N TYR A 144 2.07 -10.82 3.54
CA TYR A 144 1.99 -11.75 4.67
C TYR A 144 2.99 -12.89 4.50
N ALA A 145 3.17 -13.40 3.28
CA ALA A 145 4.18 -14.43 2.99
C ALA A 145 5.60 -13.93 3.26
N ALA A 146 5.91 -12.71 2.80
CA ALA A 146 7.20 -12.09 3.06
C ALA A 146 7.41 -11.83 4.55
N ALA A 147 6.37 -11.45 5.29
CA ALA A 147 6.46 -11.31 6.73
C ALA A 147 6.77 -12.68 7.37
N GLN A 148 5.90 -13.66 7.12
CA GLN A 148 6.07 -15.01 7.62
C GLN A 148 5.51 -16.04 6.64
N HIS A 149 6.39 -16.83 6.05
CA HIS A 149 6.00 -17.97 5.23
C HIS A 149 5.88 -19.24 6.07
N TYR A 150 5.06 -20.19 5.61
CA TYR A 150 4.90 -21.46 6.30
C TYR A 150 6.13 -22.36 6.09
N PRO A 151 6.76 -22.90 7.15
CA PRO A 151 7.97 -23.72 7.01
C PRO A 151 7.78 -24.91 6.06
N GLY A 152 8.76 -25.13 5.17
CA GLY A 152 8.73 -26.22 4.19
C GLY A 152 7.80 -25.99 3.00
N GLN A 153 7.13 -24.84 2.93
CA GLN A 153 6.35 -24.41 1.77
C GLN A 153 7.10 -23.31 1.00
N PRO A 154 6.69 -23.03 -0.25
CA PRO A 154 7.21 -21.91 -1.00
C PRO A 154 7.15 -20.58 -0.24
N SER A 155 8.13 -19.69 -0.43
CA SER A 155 8.24 -18.42 0.31
C SER A 155 7.08 -17.45 0.04
N TRP A 156 6.29 -17.68 -1.02
CA TRP A 156 5.06 -16.95 -1.32
C TRP A 156 3.82 -17.49 -0.61
N VAL A 157 3.93 -18.59 0.15
CA VAL A 157 2.83 -19.17 0.95
C VAL A 157 2.92 -18.62 2.38
N PRO A 158 1.97 -17.74 2.80
CA PRO A 158 1.94 -17.25 4.17
C PRO A 158 1.67 -18.35 5.18
N ASP A 159 2.24 -18.18 6.36
CA ASP A 159 1.78 -18.85 7.56
C ASP A 159 0.53 -18.14 8.09
N TRP A 160 -0.65 -18.62 7.68
CA TRP A 160 -1.93 -18.01 8.05
C TRP A 160 -2.25 -18.09 9.55
N ALA A 161 -1.52 -18.89 10.33
CA ALA A 161 -1.67 -19.01 11.78
C ALA A 161 -0.57 -18.29 12.56
N ALA A 162 0.33 -17.57 11.88
CA ALA A 162 1.38 -16.80 12.51
C ALA A 162 0.80 -15.84 13.55
N GLN A 163 0.99 -16.18 14.83
CA GLN A 163 0.49 -15.37 15.96
C GLN A 163 1.38 -14.17 16.24
N ASP A 164 2.64 -14.25 15.83
CA ASP A 164 3.57 -13.16 16.00
C ASP A 164 3.08 -12.00 15.16
N ARG A 165 2.56 -11.00 15.87
CA ARG A 165 2.44 -9.63 15.39
C ARG A 165 3.85 -9.22 15.03
N GLN A 166 4.22 -9.54 13.81
CA GLN A 166 5.53 -9.21 13.30
C GLN A 166 5.78 -7.71 13.56
N PRO A 167 7.03 -7.26 13.68
CA PRO A 167 7.34 -5.83 13.80
C PRO A 167 6.69 -4.98 12.69
N TRP A 168 6.29 -5.63 11.60
CA TRP A 168 5.50 -5.05 10.52
C TRP A 168 4.05 -4.79 10.86
N GLY A 169 3.42 -5.38 11.87
CA GLY A 169 2.00 -5.22 12.17
C GLY A 169 1.63 -3.75 12.42
N ASP A 170 2.37 -3.08 13.30
CA ASP A 170 2.19 -1.65 13.57
C ASP A 170 2.54 -0.81 12.33
N CYS A 171 3.59 -1.21 11.60
CA CYS A 171 4.01 -0.46 10.43
C CYS A 171 3.02 -0.61 9.25
N LEU A 172 2.56 -1.81 8.93
CA LEU A 172 1.58 -2.15 7.90
C LEU A 172 0.20 -1.56 8.21
N GLN A 173 -0.20 -1.52 9.49
CA GLN A 173 -1.41 -0.81 9.92
C GLN A 173 -1.27 0.71 9.76
N SER A 174 -0.06 1.25 9.96
CA SER A 174 0.23 2.67 9.78
C SER A 174 0.49 3.07 8.33
N MET A 175 0.83 2.11 7.46
CA MET A 175 1.04 2.39 6.05
C MET A 175 -0.31 2.70 5.40
N PRO A 176 -0.38 3.74 4.55
CA PRO A 176 -1.59 4.05 3.80
C PRO A 176 -1.91 3.00 2.71
N ILE A 177 -1.38 1.78 2.78
CA ILE A 177 -1.59 0.62 1.88
C ILE A 177 -3.08 0.44 1.54
N PHE A 178 -3.95 0.82 2.49
CA PHE A 178 -5.37 0.57 2.48
C PHE A 178 -6.21 1.85 2.32
N GLY A 179 -5.58 2.99 2.05
CA GLY A 179 -6.26 4.22 1.62
C GLY A 179 -6.71 4.14 0.17
N ALA A 180 -7.54 3.14 -0.15
CA ALA A 180 -8.17 2.84 -1.44
C ALA A 180 -8.66 4.07 -2.22
N ASP A 181 -9.03 5.15 -1.53
CA ASP A 181 -9.71 6.29 -2.15
C ASP A 181 -8.77 7.27 -2.88
N LYS A 182 -7.45 7.23 -2.70
CA LYS A 182 -6.59 8.32 -3.23
C LYS A 182 -5.56 7.94 -4.30
N ILE A 183 -5.15 6.68 -4.41
CA ILE A 183 -4.06 6.30 -5.32
C ILE A 183 -4.57 5.81 -6.68
N HIS A 184 -5.79 5.28 -6.76
CA HIS A 184 -6.36 4.85 -8.05
C HIS A 184 -6.85 6.01 -8.94
N HIS A 185 -7.02 7.22 -8.41
CA HIS A 185 -7.43 8.38 -9.21
C HIS A 185 -6.36 8.91 -10.18
N GLY A 186 -5.10 8.46 -10.08
CA GLY A 186 -4.04 8.81 -11.01
C GLY A 186 -3.89 7.88 -12.22
N ILE A 187 -4.51 6.69 -12.19
CA ILE A 187 -4.47 5.73 -13.30
C ILE A 187 -5.70 5.99 -14.16
N SER A 188 -5.51 6.84 -15.16
CA SER A 188 -6.51 7.21 -16.17
C SER A 188 -7.12 5.98 -16.86
N ASP A 189 -8.30 5.56 -16.38
CA ASP A 189 -9.46 4.88 -17.00
C ASP A 189 -9.32 3.79 -18.10
N GLY A 190 -8.12 3.37 -18.51
CA GLY A 190 -7.95 2.49 -19.67
C GLY A 190 -7.39 1.10 -19.41
N GLU A 191 -6.37 0.98 -18.56
CA GLU A 191 -5.65 -0.26 -18.35
C GLU A 191 -5.57 -0.53 -16.85
N GLN A 192 -6.52 -1.33 -16.34
CA GLN A 192 -6.31 -2.05 -15.09
C GLN A 192 -5.15 -3.01 -15.33
N PHE A 193 -3.95 -2.61 -14.95
CA PHE A 193 -2.79 -3.49 -14.87
C PHE A 193 -3.02 -4.48 -13.72
N VAL A 194 -3.90 -5.45 -13.95
CA VAL A 194 -4.01 -6.63 -13.11
C VAL A 194 -2.69 -7.37 -13.29
N SER A 195 -1.88 -7.40 -12.24
CA SER A 195 -0.64 -8.18 -12.23
C SER A 195 -1.00 -9.63 -12.53
N LYS A 196 -0.59 -10.11 -13.71
CA LYS A 196 -0.86 -11.48 -14.12
C LYS A 196 0.09 -12.38 -13.35
N VAL A 197 -0.40 -12.99 -12.28
CA VAL A 197 0.34 -14.04 -11.56
C VAL A 197 0.24 -15.33 -12.38
N LEU A 198 1.39 -15.79 -12.87
CA LEU A 198 1.52 -17.09 -13.51
C LEU A 198 1.95 -18.11 -12.46
N LEU A 199 1.29 -19.26 -12.40
CA LEU A 199 1.68 -20.36 -11.52
C LEU A 199 2.39 -21.42 -12.35
N ASP A 200 3.52 -21.91 -11.85
CA ASP A 200 4.17 -23.08 -12.41
C ASP A 200 3.26 -24.32 -12.33
N GLU A 201 3.48 -25.30 -13.21
CA GLU A 201 2.70 -26.55 -13.28
C GLU A 201 2.72 -27.30 -11.94
N ASN A 202 3.88 -27.32 -11.27
CA ASN A 202 4.05 -27.96 -9.96
C ASN A 202 3.55 -27.09 -8.80
N ARG A 203 3.11 -25.86 -9.09
CA ARG A 203 2.66 -24.85 -8.10
C ARG A 203 3.69 -24.64 -6.99
N GLN A 204 4.96 -24.79 -7.30
CA GLN A 204 6.06 -24.48 -6.38
C GLN A 204 6.52 -23.04 -6.57
N CYS A 205 6.39 -22.52 -7.79
CA CYS A 205 6.79 -21.16 -8.13
C CYS A 205 5.62 -20.33 -8.63
N ILE A 206 5.61 -19.05 -8.30
CA ILE A 206 4.80 -18.04 -8.96
C ILE A 206 5.69 -17.09 -9.77
N THR A 207 5.29 -16.78 -10.99
CA THR A 207 5.96 -15.77 -11.82
C THR A 207 5.09 -14.52 -11.88
N LEU A 208 5.69 -13.38 -11.58
CA LEU A 208 5.02 -12.08 -11.58
C LEU A 208 5.92 -10.98 -12.14
N ARG A 209 5.31 -9.86 -12.52
CA ARG A 209 6.02 -8.69 -13.01
C ARG A 209 6.37 -7.77 -11.86
N ALA A 210 7.65 -7.45 -11.75
CA ALA A 210 8.16 -6.51 -10.78
C ALA A 210 9.28 -5.68 -11.40
N TYR A 211 9.63 -4.56 -10.77
CA TYR A 211 10.85 -3.83 -11.11
C TYR A 211 11.80 -3.85 -9.91
N ARG A 212 13.09 -4.01 -10.19
CA ARG A 212 14.14 -3.92 -9.19
C ARG A 212 14.35 -2.46 -8.81
N ILE A 213 14.06 -2.12 -7.55
CA ILE A 213 14.30 -0.79 -7.00
C ILE A 213 15.77 -0.64 -6.65
N ALA A 214 16.31 -1.59 -5.87
CA ALA A 214 17.63 -1.47 -5.29
C ALA A 214 18.19 -2.83 -4.87
N THR A 215 19.42 -2.82 -4.37
CA THR A 215 20.08 -3.96 -3.74
C THR A 215 20.66 -3.51 -2.41
N ILE A 216 20.56 -4.35 -1.39
CA ILE A 216 21.19 -4.10 -0.11
C ILE A 216 22.70 -4.05 -0.31
N SER A 217 23.30 -2.88 -0.10
CA SER A 217 24.75 -2.70 -0.11
C SER A 217 25.34 -2.83 1.30
N VAL A 218 24.60 -2.41 2.32
CA VAL A 218 25.03 -2.42 3.72
C VAL A 218 23.86 -2.83 4.61
N CYS A 219 24.09 -3.78 5.52
CA CYS A 219 23.16 -4.12 6.60
C CYS A 219 23.73 -3.66 7.93
N ALA A 220 22.93 -2.95 8.71
CA ALA A 220 23.18 -2.59 10.09
C ALA A 220 22.22 -3.34 11.01
N SER A 221 22.77 -4.07 11.98
CA SER A 221 22.01 -4.64 13.09
C SER A 221 22.33 -3.83 14.34
N PHE A 222 21.29 -3.35 15.01
CA PHE A 222 21.44 -2.70 16.31
C PHE A 222 21.41 -3.77 17.39
N HIS A 223 22.37 -3.72 18.30
CA HIS A 223 22.36 -4.54 19.49
C HIS A 223 21.33 -4.02 20.48
N ALA A 224 20.58 -4.93 21.11
CA ALA A 224 19.75 -4.57 22.25
C ALA A 224 20.66 -4.10 23.39
N THR A 225 20.51 -2.84 23.78
CA THR A 225 21.26 -2.23 24.89
C THR A 225 20.29 -1.63 25.88
N ASN A 226 20.70 -1.54 27.14
CA ASN A 226 19.93 -0.84 28.14
C ASN A 226 19.85 0.66 27.80
N GLY A 227 18.78 1.32 28.23
CA GLY A 227 18.65 2.79 28.10
C GLY A 227 19.70 3.58 28.88
N ARG A 228 20.50 2.90 29.71
CA ARG A 228 21.65 3.46 30.42
C ARG A 228 22.90 2.72 29.95
N PHE A 229 23.97 3.48 29.74
CA PHE A 229 25.27 2.91 29.44
C PHE A 229 25.72 1.97 30.56
N ASP A 230 26.06 0.74 30.19
CA ASP A 230 26.71 -0.25 31.02
C ASP A 230 28.06 -0.61 30.37
N HIS A 231 29.14 -0.63 31.15
CA HIS A 231 30.46 -1.02 30.66
C HIS A 231 30.46 -2.43 30.07
N SER A 232 29.61 -3.34 30.58
CA SER A 232 29.46 -4.69 30.01
C SER A 232 28.88 -4.66 28.58
N GLN A 233 28.10 -3.63 28.24
CA GLN A 233 27.47 -3.41 26.92
C GLN A 233 28.24 -2.39 26.08
N ARG A 234 29.43 -1.97 26.49
CA ARG A 234 30.21 -0.92 25.81
C ARG A 234 30.37 -1.19 24.32
N HIS A 235 30.73 -2.41 23.94
CA HIS A 235 30.96 -2.76 22.53
C HIS A 235 29.68 -2.60 21.70
N ALA A 236 28.55 -3.09 22.20
CA ALA A 236 27.23 -2.96 21.59
C ALA A 236 26.82 -1.48 21.41
N HIS A 237 27.05 -0.64 22.43
CA HIS A 237 26.80 0.80 22.34
C HIS A 237 27.67 1.49 21.29
N LEU A 238 28.98 1.18 21.25
CA LEU A 238 29.90 1.77 20.27
C LEU A 238 29.53 1.37 18.84
N GLU A 239 29.15 0.10 18.62
CA GLU A 239 28.72 -0.37 17.31
C GLU A 239 27.41 0.31 16.87
N ASN A 240 26.42 0.39 17.75
CA ASN A 240 25.17 1.13 17.50
C ASN A 240 25.45 2.60 17.12
N MET A 241 26.38 3.26 17.81
CA MET A 241 26.77 4.64 17.54
C MET A 241 27.49 4.81 16.21
N ARG A 242 28.37 3.87 15.82
CA ARG A 242 29.00 3.86 14.49
C ARG A 242 27.95 3.76 13.39
N TRP A 243 26.92 2.94 13.57
CA TRP A 243 25.82 2.83 12.62
C TRP A 243 25.00 4.12 12.51
N LEU A 244 24.73 4.79 13.64
CA LEU A 244 24.06 6.10 13.63
C LEU A 244 24.92 7.17 12.95
N GLN A 245 26.24 7.14 13.14
CA GLN A 245 27.17 8.05 12.47
C GLN A 245 27.17 7.84 10.95
N LEU A 246 27.29 6.59 10.49
CA LEU A 246 27.21 6.24 9.06
C LEU A 246 25.90 6.74 8.44
N GLN A 247 24.79 6.61 9.16
CA GLN A 247 23.50 7.14 8.71
C GLN A 247 23.53 8.68 8.54
N HIS A 248 24.20 9.40 9.45
CA HIS A 248 24.34 10.85 9.38
C HIS A 248 25.32 11.32 8.29
N GLU A 249 26.41 10.59 8.06
CA GLU A 249 27.38 10.91 7.00
C GLU A 249 26.79 10.77 5.60
N ILE A 250 25.87 9.81 5.40
CA ILE A 250 25.15 9.63 4.13
C ILE A 250 24.14 10.77 3.90
N TYR A 251 23.62 11.42 4.95
CA TYR A 251 22.61 12.48 4.85
C TYR A 251 22.97 13.74 5.64
N PRO A 252 24.02 14.49 5.25
CA PRO A 252 24.44 15.69 5.97
C PRO A 252 23.37 16.80 6.00
N ASP A 253 22.45 16.80 5.02
CA ASP A 253 21.42 17.82 4.83
C ASP A 253 20.06 17.51 5.48
N TYR A 254 19.90 16.34 6.13
CA TYR A 254 18.65 16.00 6.83
C TYR A 254 18.56 16.71 8.19
N ARG A 255 18.40 18.05 8.15
CA ARG A 255 18.12 18.91 9.31
C ARG A 255 16.63 19.23 9.38
N ASP A 256 15.76 18.23 9.49
CA ASP A 256 14.33 18.50 9.67
C ASP A 256 13.89 18.27 11.13
N PRO A 257 13.25 19.25 11.80
CA PRO A 257 12.81 19.16 13.18
C PRO A 257 11.42 18.50 13.34
N THR A 258 10.96 17.69 12.38
CA THR A 258 9.61 17.13 12.44
C THR A 258 9.49 16.01 13.50
N PRO A 259 8.53 16.13 14.45
CA PRO A 259 8.28 15.12 15.45
C PRO A 259 7.45 13.99 14.83
N LEU A 260 8.09 13.12 14.07
CA LEU A 260 7.60 11.75 13.98
C LEU A 260 7.60 11.21 15.42
N GLY A 261 6.50 10.64 15.89
CA GLY A 261 6.39 10.07 17.26
C GLY A 261 7.36 8.92 17.57
N TYR A 262 8.30 8.64 16.67
CA TYR A 262 9.45 7.74 16.80
C TYR A 262 10.78 8.52 16.74
N GLY A 263 10.74 9.80 17.08
CA GLY A 263 11.89 10.68 17.05
C GLY A 263 12.88 10.29 18.13
N PHE A 264 14.09 9.93 17.71
CA PHE A 264 15.26 10.24 18.51
C PHE A 264 15.20 11.72 18.85
N LYS A 265 14.75 12.08 20.05
CA LYS A 265 15.06 13.39 20.64
C LYS A 265 16.52 13.35 21.05
N THR A 266 17.44 13.22 20.10
CA THR A 266 18.79 13.66 20.36
C THR A 266 18.69 15.17 20.51
N ARG A 267 18.85 15.66 21.74
CA ARG A 267 19.09 17.07 22.02
C ARG A 267 20.50 17.43 21.53
N THR A 268 20.85 17.03 20.30
CA THR A 268 22.09 17.36 19.62
C THR A 268 21.85 18.72 18.97
N SER A 269 22.04 19.76 19.78
CA SER A 269 22.22 21.11 19.27
C SER A 269 23.44 21.14 18.33
N GLY A 270 23.24 20.93 17.03
CA GLY A 270 24.22 21.24 15.98
C GLY A 270 25.59 20.56 16.08
N LYS A 271 25.72 19.47 16.84
CA LYS A 271 27.02 18.83 17.09
C LYS A 271 27.43 17.96 15.90
N GLY A 272 28.59 18.26 15.32
CA GLY A 272 29.12 17.56 14.13
C GLY A 272 29.67 16.15 14.46
N PRO A 273 29.99 15.33 13.43
CA PRO A 273 30.51 13.97 13.59
C PRO A 273 31.72 13.87 14.54
N THR A 274 32.60 14.87 14.51
CA THR A 274 33.79 14.97 15.36
C THR A 274 33.44 15.12 16.84
N GLU A 275 32.37 15.86 17.18
CA GLU A 275 31.92 16.00 18.56
C GLU A 275 31.19 14.75 19.07
N MET A 276 30.60 13.96 18.16
CA MET A 276 30.05 12.65 18.50
C MET A 276 31.18 11.67 18.83
N LEU A 277 32.29 11.71 18.09
CA LEU A 277 33.50 10.94 18.40
C LEU A 277 34.18 11.37 19.72
N ASP A 278 34.20 12.68 19.99
CA ASP A 278 34.69 13.23 21.26
C ASP A 278 33.76 12.81 22.43
N LEU A 279 32.44 12.79 22.22
CA LEU A 279 31.48 12.23 23.18
C LEU A 279 31.72 10.74 23.45
N LEU A 280 32.04 9.94 22.43
CA LEU A 280 32.40 8.52 22.59
C LEU A 280 33.68 8.35 23.42
N THR A 281 34.65 9.23 23.21
CA THR A 281 35.93 9.24 23.96
C THR A 281 35.72 9.70 25.42
N ARG A 282 34.83 10.65 25.67
CA ARG A 282 34.48 11.14 27.02
C ARG A 282 33.60 10.19 27.83
N LEU A 283 32.72 9.44 27.15
CA LEU A 283 31.94 8.36 27.76
C LEU A 283 32.87 7.29 28.35
N ASP A 284 34.00 7.02 27.69
CA ASP A 284 35.02 6.08 28.17
C ASP A 284 35.70 6.55 29.48
N ALA A 285 35.84 7.86 29.66
CA ALA A 285 36.61 8.45 30.76
C ALA A 285 35.78 8.74 32.04
N THR A 286 34.46 8.97 31.92
CA THR A 286 33.68 9.58 33.02
C THR A 286 32.57 8.71 33.60
N GLY A 287 32.17 7.62 32.94
CA GLY A 287 31.09 6.74 33.41
C GLY A 287 29.72 7.42 33.56
N GLN A 288 29.57 8.67 33.10
CA GLN A 288 28.37 9.47 33.32
C GLN A 288 27.23 8.97 32.41
N THR A 289 26.08 8.67 33.00
CA THR A 289 24.90 8.15 32.30
C THR A 289 24.33 9.17 31.32
N VAL A 290 24.58 8.98 30.03
CA VAL A 290 23.88 9.71 28.97
C VAL A 290 22.52 9.04 28.74
N LYS A 291 21.56 9.30 29.64
CA LYS A 291 20.19 8.77 29.53
C LYS A 291 19.50 9.14 28.22
N ASP A 292 19.87 10.29 27.63
CA ASP A 292 19.14 10.88 26.50
C ASP A 292 19.58 10.36 25.11
N TYR A 293 20.73 9.67 24.99
CA TYR A 293 21.20 9.12 23.71
C TYR A 293 20.92 7.61 23.58
N PHE A 294 20.88 6.90 24.71
CA PHE A 294 20.79 5.45 24.75
C PHE A 294 19.37 4.92 24.97
N SER A 295 18.40 5.79 25.25
CA SER A 295 16.98 5.45 25.14
C SER A 295 16.58 5.37 23.65
N ILE A 296 17.17 4.39 22.95
CA ILE A 296 16.59 3.81 21.76
C ILE A 296 15.33 3.07 22.25
N GLU A 297 14.29 3.80 22.63
CA GLU A 297 13.05 3.24 23.18
C GLU A 297 12.51 2.20 22.21
N LYS A 298 12.65 0.91 22.55
CA LYS A 298 12.02 -0.23 21.88
C LYS A 298 12.00 -0.10 20.35
N LEU A 299 13.10 0.34 19.74
CA LEU A 299 13.21 0.19 18.28
C LEU A 299 13.13 -1.31 18.02
N HIS A 300 12.13 -1.70 17.24
CA HIS A 300 11.75 -3.08 16.99
C HIS A 300 13.00 -3.96 16.93
N GLU A 301 13.24 -4.73 17.99
CA GLU A 301 14.43 -5.60 18.16
C GLU A 301 14.57 -6.61 17.00
N ASN A 302 13.50 -6.72 16.20
CA ASN A 302 13.32 -7.63 15.09
C ASN A 302 13.49 -6.99 13.70
N LEU A 303 13.98 -5.75 13.59
CA LEU A 303 14.23 -5.09 12.30
C LEU A 303 15.71 -4.73 12.10
N ARG A 304 16.23 -5.03 10.92
CA ARG A 304 17.53 -4.53 10.44
C ARG A 304 17.33 -3.23 9.69
N ARG A 305 18.30 -2.33 9.83
CA ARG A 305 18.38 -1.15 8.97
C ARG A 305 19.33 -1.43 7.83
N ALA A 306 18.97 -1.03 6.63
CA ALA A 306 19.75 -1.33 5.44
C ALA A 306 19.89 -0.11 4.54
N THR A 307 21.06 0.00 3.93
CA THR A 307 21.33 0.95 2.86
C THR A 307 21.17 0.23 1.54
N PHE A 308 20.46 0.87 0.62
CA PHE A 308 20.12 0.29 -0.66
C PHE A 308 20.72 1.11 -1.80
N LYS A 309 21.35 0.41 -2.75
CA LYS A 309 21.92 1.00 -3.97
C LYS A 309 20.99 0.72 -5.15
N ALA A 310 20.56 1.75 -5.86
CA ALA A 310 19.76 1.58 -7.08
C ALA A 310 20.62 1.03 -8.23
N PRO A 311 20.11 0.08 -9.03
CA PRO A 311 20.86 -0.57 -10.10
C PRO A 311 21.16 0.36 -11.29
N ASN A 312 20.35 1.40 -11.52
CA ASN A 312 20.45 2.26 -12.71
C ASN A 312 20.92 3.70 -12.41
N LEU A 313 21.28 4.00 -11.16
CA LEU A 313 21.82 5.30 -10.74
C LEU A 313 23.33 5.19 -10.43
N VAL A 314 24.03 4.28 -11.12
CA VAL A 314 25.39 3.80 -10.81
C VAL A 314 26.42 4.93 -10.73
N ASP A 315 26.18 6.05 -11.40
CA ASP A 315 27.12 7.18 -11.48
C ASP A 315 26.85 8.29 -10.46
N ASP A 316 25.78 8.20 -9.67
CA ASP A 316 25.50 9.17 -8.62
C ASP A 316 25.66 8.52 -7.23
N PRO A 317 26.82 8.72 -6.57
CA PRO A 317 27.10 8.15 -5.26
C PRO A 317 26.17 8.68 -4.16
N PHE A 318 25.38 9.73 -4.43
CA PHE A 318 24.49 10.36 -3.46
C PHE A 318 23.10 9.72 -3.40
N TYR A 319 22.71 8.84 -4.34
CA TYR A 319 21.42 8.13 -4.29
C TYR A 319 21.52 6.77 -3.59
N SER A 320 21.84 6.79 -2.30
CA SER A 320 21.56 5.68 -1.40
C SER A 320 20.17 5.85 -0.79
N TYR A 321 19.42 4.77 -0.66
CA TYR A 321 18.15 4.75 0.08
C TYR A 321 18.35 4.10 1.43
N TYR A 322 17.66 4.61 2.44
CA TYR A 322 17.63 3.99 3.75
C TYR A 322 16.27 3.36 4.02
N GLY A 323 16.28 2.20 4.66
CA GLY A 323 15.05 1.59 5.12
C GLY A 323 15.27 0.50 6.13
N GLN A 324 14.15 -0.10 6.51
CA GLN A 324 14.07 -1.20 7.45
C GLN A 324 13.61 -2.45 6.70
N CYS A 325 14.22 -3.57 7.06
CA CYS A 325 13.92 -4.92 6.57
C CYS A 325 13.99 -5.92 7.72
N SER A 326 13.63 -7.19 7.48
CA SER A 326 13.72 -8.20 8.53
C SER A 326 15.17 -8.49 8.92
N LEU A 327 15.37 -9.10 10.08
CA LEU A 327 16.70 -9.59 10.49
C LEU A 327 17.30 -10.61 9.50
N SER A 328 16.50 -11.20 8.62
CA SER A 328 16.95 -12.15 7.61
C SER A 328 17.59 -11.49 6.39
N GLY A 329 17.48 -10.17 6.24
CA GLY A 329 18.08 -9.42 5.13
C GLY A 329 19.61 -9.42 5.14
N ARG A 330 20.20 -9.66 3.96
CA ARG A 330 21.65 -9.77 3.74
C ARG A 330 22.10 -8.83 2.61
N VAL A 331 23.38 -8.47 2.63
CA VAL A 331 24.02 -7.76 1.52
C VAL A 331 23.88 -8.60 0.25
N GLY A 332 23.47 -7.95 -0.85
CA GLY A 332 23.16 -8.61 -2.12
C GLY A 332 21.69 -8.99 -2.30
N ASP A 333 20.87 -9.02 -1.24
CA ASP A 333 19.42 -9.16 -1.39
C ASP A 333 18.86 -7.95 -2.16
N GLN A 334 17.84 -8.20 -2.99
CA GLN A 334 17.24 -7.23 -3.89
C GLN A 334 15.94 -6.69 -3.33
N ILE A 335 15.66 -5.41 -3.58
CA ILE A 335 14.35 -4.83 -3.33
C ILE A 335 13.63 -4.73 -4.64
N ILE A 336 12.44 -5.34 -4.70
CA ILE A 336 11.58 -5.29 -5.87
C ILE A 336 10.25 -4.61 -5.50
N GLN A 337 9.66 -3.93 -6.47
CA GLN A 337 8.27 -3.54 -6.39
C GLN A 337 7.45 -4.39 -7.34
N ILE A 338 6.53 -5.16 -6.78
CA ILE A 338 5.58 -5.94 -7.56
C ILE A 338 4.48 -5.02 -8.11
N GLN A 339 4.12 -5.20 -9.37
CA GLN A 339 3.01 -4.47 -9.96
C GLN A 339 1.70 -4.73 -9.21
N GLY A 340 0.99 -3.67 -8.82
CA GLY A 340 -0.26 -3.78 -8.06
C GLY A 340 -0.09 -4.04 -6.56
N LEU A 341 1.14 -4.23 -6.08
CA LEU A 341 1.46 -4.31 -4.66
C LEU A 341 1.97 -2.94 -4.20
N TYR A 342 1.54 -2.45 -3.04
CA TYR A 342 2.00 -1.16 -2.51
C TYR A 342 3.37 -1.22 -1.81
N PRO A 343 3.62 -2.11 -0.83
CA PRO A 343 4.95 -2.20 -0.23
C PRO A 343 5.94 -2.86 -1.19
N ALA A 344 7.17 -2.35 -1.18
CA ALA A 344 8.28 -3.05 -1.79
C ALA A 344 8.63 -4.30 -0.97
N LEU A 345 9.11 -5.34 -1.64
CA LEU A 345 9.52 -6.59 -1.01
C LEU A 345 11.02 -6.79 -1.15
N LEU A 346 11.63 -7.29 -0.08
CA LEU A 346 12.99 -7.80 -0.07
C LEU A 346 12.98 -9.24 -0.55
N VAL A 347 13.78 -9.52 -1.57
CA VAL A 347 13.89 -10.84 -2.17
C VAL A 347 15.35 -11.25 -2.29
N ARG A 348 15.61 -12.55 -2.14
CA ARG A 348 16.95 -13.12 -2.27
C ARG A 348 17.09 -13.86 -3.60
N PRO A 349 18.04 -13.47 -4.47
CA PRO A 349 18.35 -14.22 -5.67
C PRO A 349 18.80 -15.65 -5.35
N ARG A 350 18.25 -16.65 -6.05
CA ARG A 350 18.73 -18.03 -5.99
C ARG A 350 19.84 -18.23 -7.03
N GLN A 351 20.98 -18.78 -6.61
CA GLN A 351 22.16 -18.91 -7.48
C GLN A 351 21.95 -19.82 -8.70
N GLU A 352 20.97 -20.72 -8.63
CA GLU A 352 20.82 -21.81 -9.61
C GLU A 352 19.84 -21.51 -10.75
N ALA A 353 19.08 -20.41 -10.70
CA ALA A 353 17.89 -20.28 -11.54
C ALA A 353 17.56 -18.85 -11.99
N GLY A 354 18.46 -18.16 -12.70
CA GLY A 354 18.13 -16.90 -13.40
C GLY A 354 17.44 -15.85 -12.51
N ASN A 355 16.24 -15.40 -12.90
CA ASN A 355 15.41 -14.45 -12.13
C ASN A 355 14.59 -15.11 -10.99
N SER A 356 15.02 -16.28 -10.53
CA SER A 356 14.43 -16.96 -9.39
C SER A 356 14.83 -16.26 -8.10
N VAL A 357 13.83 -15.99 -7.26
CA VAL A 357 14.02 -15.34 -5.97
C VAL A 357 13.21 -16.01 -4.86
N GLU A 358 13.63 -15.79 -3.63
CA GLU A 358 12.92 -16.14 -2.41
C GLU A 358 12.43 -14.86 -1.72
N LEU A 359 11.18 -14.82 -1.25
CA LEU A 359 10.66 -13.70 -0.45
C LEU A 359 11.28 -13.73 0.96
N ILE A 360 11.88 -12.61 1.36
CA ILE A 360 12.56 -12.49 2.65
C ILE A 360 11.80 -11.63 3.64
N SER A 361 11.32 -10.46 3.20
CA SER A 361 10.55 -9.55 4.04
C SER A 361 9.85 -8.45 3.25
N PRO A 362 8.84 -7.79 3.82
CA PRO A 362 8.48 -6.45 3.39
C PRO A 362 9.66 -5.47 3.59
N VAL A 363 9.59 -4.30 2.96
CA VAL A 363 10.57 -3.21 3.14
C VAL A 363 9.84 -1.91 3.45
N ILE A 364 10.30 -1.20 4.48
CA ILE A 364 9.89 0.19 4.76
C ILE A 364 11.05 1.10 4.40
N PHE A 365 10.85 2.04 3.48
CA PHE A 365 11.81 3.11 3.28
C PHE A 365 11.61 4.20 4.34
N GLN A 366 12.70 4.65 4.97
CA GLN A 366 12.67 5.81 5.87
C GLN A 366 12.94 7.10 5.06
N GLY A 367 12.35 8.22 5.48
CA GLY A 367 12.73 9.55 4.97
C GLY A 367 12.09 9.96 3.64
N TRP A 368 11.07 9.25 3.17
CA TRP A 368 10.34 9.62 1.96
C TRP A 368 9.33 10.75 2.21
N SER A 369 9.87 11.96 2.39
CA SER A 369 9.16 13.21 2.13
C SER A 369 9.82 13.89 0.94
N LEU A 370 9.40 13.53 -0.28
CA LEU A 370 9.71 14.34 -1.45
C LEU A 370 9.19 15.76 -1.18
N HIS A 371 10.04 16.74 -0.93
CA HIS A 371 9.63 18.14 -0.98
C HIS A 371 9.04 18.40 -2.39
N PRO A 372 7.72 18.62 -2.54
CA PRO A 372 7.25 19.27 -3.74
C PRO A 372 7.67 20.73 -3.59
N GLY A 373 8.33 21.29 -4.61
CA GLY A 373 8.78 22.67 -4.60
C GLY A 373 7.70 23.62 -4.04
N ILE A 374 8.13 24.44 -3.07
CA ILE A 374 7.69 25.80 -2.77
C ILE A 374 6.22 26.09 -3.13
N PHE A 375 5.31 26.04 -2.14
CA PHE A 375 4.28 27.07 -1.91
C PHE A 375 3.70 26.92 -0.49
N PRO A 376 3.56 28.01 0.31
CA PRO A 376 3.14 27.91 1.71
C PRO A 376 1.64 28.21 1.85
N ILE A 377 0.75 27.22 1.97
CA ILE A 377 -0.60 27.45 2.52
C ILE A 377 -1.10 26.23 3.30
N GLY A 378 -1.45 26.46 4.58
CA GLY A 378 -2.53 25.75 5.26
C GLY A 378 -2.14 24.58 6.18
N ARG A 379 -2.19 24.85 7.49
CA ARG A 379 -1.91 23.94 8.62
C ARG A 379 -2.87 22.74 8.67
N THR A 380 -2.37 21.53 8.44
CA THR A 380 -2.75 20.30 9.17
C THR A 380 -1.55 19.36 9.21
N TRP A 381 -1.08 19.05 10.42
CA TRP A 381 0.16 18.29 10.65
C TRP A 381 -0.17 16.82 10.88
N LEU A 382 -0.30 16.07 9.79
CA LEU A 382 -0.17 14.61 9.78
C LEU A 382 1.09 14.27 8.98
N PRO A 383 1.90 13.27 9.40
CA PRO A 383 3.05 12.84 8.63
C PRO A 383 2.58 12.40 7.24
N ARG A 384 2.96 13.18 6.23
CA ARG A 384 2.58 12.93 4.84
C ARG A 384 3.58 11.92 4.27
N TRP A 385 3.27 10.64 4.41
CA TRP A 385 3.94 9.59 3.66
C TRP A 385 3.71 9.87 2.17
N LEU A 386 4.72 10.38 1.48
CA LEU A 386 4.65 10.50 0.03
C LEU A 386 4.99 9.13 -0.54
N PRO A 387 4.11 8.53 -1.37
CA PRO A 387 4.46 7.31 -2.07
C PRO A 387 5.73 7.54 -2.90
N LEU A 388 6.42 6.44 -3.25
CA LEU A 388 7.39 6.46 -4.34
C LEU A 388 6.83 7.32 -5.51
N PRO A 389 7.63 8.12 -6.27
CA PRO A 389 7.13 8.80 -7.46
C PRO A 389 6.29 7.81 -8.23
N SER A 390 5.12 8.23 -8.71
CA SER A 390 4.19 7.29 -9.35
C SER A 390 4.93 6.38 -10.32
N VAL A 391 4.51 5.12 -10.46
CA VAL A 391 5.19 4.16 -11.35
C VAL A 391 5.49 4.78 -12.72
N ARG A 392 4.57 5.59 -13.26
CA ARG A 392 4.75 6.38 -14.49
C ARG A 392 5.90 7.41 -14.45
N GLU A 393 6.07 8.09 -13.33
CA GLU A 393 7.14 9.07 -13.14
C GLU A 393 8.50 8.38 -12.98
N MET A 394 8.54 7.22 -12.31
CA MET A 394 9.74 6.38 -12.28
C MET A 394 10.05 5.81 -13.67
N GLU A 395 9.09 5.22 -14.36
CA GLU A 395 9.25 4.74 -15.75
C GLU A 395 9.80 5.84 -16.67
N ARG A 396 9.27 7.07 -16.57
CA ARG A 396 9.79 8.21 -17.34
C ARG A 396 11.22 8.60 -16.98
N ARG A 397 11.60 8.54 -15.70
CA ARG A 397 12.88 9.06 -15.23
C ARG A 397 14.02 8.04 -15.27
N SER A 398 13.76 6.78 -14.97
CA SER A 398 14.82 5.82 -14.60
C SER A 398 15.01 4.65 -15.56
N LYS A 399 14.36 4.64 -16.74
CA LYS A 399 14.41 3.50 -17.68
C LYS A 399 14.17 2.16 -16.97
N LEU A 400 13.34 2.14 -15.93
CA LEU A 400 13.04 0.91 -15.19
C LEU A 400 12.28 -0.02 -16.13
N GLN A 401 12.87 -1.19 -16.38
CA GLN A 401 12.22 -2.25 -17.14
C GLN A 401 11.54 -3.19 -16.15
N PHE A 402 10.31 -3.59 -16.47
CA PHE A 402 9.70 -4.69 -15.76
C PHE A 402 10.44 -5.96 -16.11
N GLU A 403 10.80 -6.71 -15.08
CA GLU A 403 11.37 -8.04 -15.19
C GLU A 403 10.33 -9.03 -14.67
N GLU A 404 10.41 -10.25 -15.18
CA GLU A 404 9.66 -11.38 -14.63
C GLU A 404 10.50 -12.01 -13.52
N TYR A 405 9.90 -12.08 -12.33
CA TYR A 405 10.49 -12.71 -11.14
C TYR A 405 9.74 -14.00 -10.86
N SER A 406 10.51 -15.08 -10.68
CA SER A 406 10.00 -16.39 -10.31
C SER A 406 10.23 -16.60 -8.82
N ILE A 407 9.17 -16.46 -8.02
CA ILE A 407 9.22 -16.57 -6.57
C ILE A 407 8.96 -18.02 -6.16
N TYR A 408 9.92 -18.62 -5.46
CA TYR A 408 9.89 -20.01 -4.99
C TYR A 408 9.46 -20.16 -3.56
#